data_AF-A0A354YC03-F1
#
_entry.id   AF-A0A354YC03-F1
#
_cell.length_a   1.000
_cell.length_b   1.000
_cell.length_c   1.000
_cell.angle_alpha   90.00
_cell.angle_beta   90.00
_cell.angle_gamma   90.00
#
_symmetry.space_group_name_H-M   'P 1'
#
loop_
_entity.id
_entity.type
_entity.pdbx_description
1 polymer ?
#
loop_
_entity_poly.entity_id
_entity_poly.type
_entity_poly.pdbx_seq_one_letter_code
_entity_poly.pdbx_strand_id
1 'polypeptide(L)'
;ALPAPAPALAAVAPLPVPQDDQQLGRLREELALMRQMIEREMNRLTDERLRGSPVRAQALELMDDYGFDAGLTRDVAMQIPADTELHKARGLMLGLLSKRLPIAPLDPLQVGGVIALVGPTGAGKTTT
;
A
#
# COMPACT_ATOMS: atom_id res chain seq x y z
N ALA A 1 -36.51 -42.26 39.23
CA ALA A 1 -35.38 -41.52 39.82
C ALA A 1 -35.46 -40.08 39.32
N LEU A 2 -35.61 -39.12 40.24
CA LEU A 2 -35.62 -37.68 39.92
C LEU A 2 -34.17 -37.21 39.69
N PRO A 3 -33.86 -36.41 38.65
CA PRO A 3 -32.51 -35.89 38.47
C PRO A 3 -32.24 -34.70 39.42
N ALA A 4 -31.05 -34.70 40.02
CA ALA A 4 -30.55 -33.68 40.96
C ALA A 4 -30.34 -32.31 40.29
N PRO A 5 -30.43 -31.19 41.03
CA PRO A 5 -30.25 -29.86 40.46
C PRO A 5 -28.77 -29.58 40.21
N ALA A 6 -28.46 -29.03 39.04
CA ALA A 6 -27.13 -28.57 38.66
C ALA A 6 -26.71 -27.32 39.47
N PRO A 7 -25.41 -27.13 39.75
CA PRO A 7 -24.94 -26.04 40.62
C PRO A 7 -25.08 -24.69 39.90
N ALA A 8 -25.61 -23.70 40.61
CA ALA A 8 -25.69 -22.32 40.11
C ALA A 8 -24.29 -21.68 40.10
N LEU A 9 -23.84 -21.29 38.91
CA LEU A 9 -22.61 -20.52 38.70
C LEU A 9 -22.79 -19.11 39.29
N ALA A 10 -22.01 -18.78 40.32
CA ALA A 10 -21.95 -17.44 40.87
C ALA A 10 -21.29 -16.47 39.87
N ALA A 11 -21.92 -15.31 39.65
CA ALA A 11 -21.41 -14.27 38.77
C ALA A 11 -20.17 -13.59 39.37
N VAL A 12 -19.08 -13.54 38.60
CA VAL A 12 -17.84 -12.83 38.92
C VAL A 12 -18.07 -11.33 38.80
N ALA A 13 -17.65 -10.56 39.82
CA ALA A 13 -17.73 -9.10 39.81
C ALA A 13 -16.86 -8.49 38.69
N PRO A 14 -17.24 -7.35 38.07
CA PRO A 14 -16.48 -6.76 36.98
C PRO A 14 -15.15 -6.23 37.50
N LEU A 15 -14.06 -6.54 36.79
CA LEU A 15 -12.75 -5.94 37.02
C LEU A 15 -12.79 -4.44 36.68
N PRO A 16 -12.11 -3.57 37.45
CA PRO A 16 -11.99 -2.15 37.12
C PRO A 16 -11.27 -1.98 35.79
N VAL A 17 -11.90 -1.30 34.83
CA VAL A 17 -11.27 -0.92 33.56
C VAL A 17 -10.18 0.13 33.81
N PRO A 18 -8.92 -0.08 33.36
CA PRO A 18 -7.85 0.87 33.57
C PRO A 18 -8.09 2.18 32.79
N GLN A 19 -8.03 3.32 33.47
CA GLN A 19 -8.18 4.66 32.87
C GLN A 19 -7.02 5.05 31.93
N ASP A 20 -5.91 4.32 31.99
CA ASP A 20 -4.68 4.57 31.22
C ASP A 20 -4.87 4.39 29.71
N ASP A 21 -5.75 3.46 29.30
CA ASP A 21 -6.00 3.16 27.89
C ASP A 21 -6.64 4.33 27.13
N GLN A 22 -7.43 5.18 27.81
CA GLN A 22 -8.07 6.33 27.17
C GLN A 22 -7.07 7.45 26.89
N GLN A 23 -6.12 7.71 27.79
CA GLN A 23 -5.07 8.72 27.56
C GLN A 23 -4.08 8.26 26.49
N LEU A 24 -3.70 6.98 26.52
CA LEU A 24 -2.86 6.38 25.48
C LEU A 24 -3.54 6.39 24.10
N GLY A 25 -4.86 6.15 24.07
CA GLY A 25 -5.68 6.27 22.85
C GLY A 25 -5.66 7.68 22.27
N ARG A 26 -5.87 8.71 23.09
CA ARG A 26 -5.82 10.12 22.65
C ARG A 26 -4.44 10.53 22.12
N LEU A 27 -3.36 10.10 22.77
CA LEU A 27 -2.00 10.36 22.27
C LEU A 27 -1.74 9.67 20.92
N ARG A 28 -2.24 8.45 20.72
CA ARG A 28 -2.15 7.76 19.41
C ARG A 28 -2.92 8.50 18.32
N GLU A 29 -4.09 9.04 18.65
CA GLU A 29 -4.88 9.86 17.74
C GLU A 29 -4.15 11.17 17.37
N GLU A 30 -3.60 11.89 18.35
CA GLU A 30 -2.81 13.09 18.10
C GLU A 30 -1.58 12.81 17.22
N LEU A 31 -0.85 11.72 17.49
CA LEU A 31 0.27 11.29 16.66
C LEU A 31 -0.15 10.91 15.24
N ALA A 32 -1.30 10.25 15.08
CA ALA A 32 -1.85 9.94 13.76
C ALA A 32 -2.20 11.21 12.98
N LEU A 33 -2.79 12.21 13.63
CA LEU A 33 -3.08 13.52 13.03
C LEU A 33 -1.80 14.26 12.63
N MET A 34 -0.79 14.29 13.50
CA MET A 34 0.51 14.87 13.18
C MET A 34 1.15 14.18 11.98
N ARG A 35 1.14 12.85 11.96
CA ARG A 35 1.66 12.06 10.84
C ARG A 35 0.95 12.41 9.53
N GLN A 36 -0.37 12.47 9.53
CA GLN A 36 -1.14 12.85 8.34
C GLN A 36 -0.81 14.26 7.85
N MET A 37 -0.61 15.21 8.76
CA MET A 37 -0.23 16.58 8.39
C MET A 37 1.15 16.62 7.75
N ILE A 38 2.12 15.90 8.31
CA ILE A 38 3.47 15.80 7.76
C ILE A 38 3.45 15.14 6.38
N GLU A 39 2.71 14.04 6.22
CA GLU A 39 2.56 13.36 4.93
C GLU A 39 1.96 14.30 3.87
N ARG A 40 0.95 15.11 4.22
CA ARG A 40 0.37 16.11 3.31
C ARG A 40 1.38 17.17 2.87
N GLU A 41 2.13 17.76 3.79
CA GLU A 41 3.12 18.78 3.43
C GLU A 41 4.29 18.20 2.62
N MET A 42 4.74 17.00 2.97
CA MET A 42 5.78 16.30 2.19
C MET A 42 5.31 15.99 0.76
N ASN A 43 4.05 15.58 0.59
CA ASN A 43 3.46 15.38 -0.73
C ASN A 43 3.40 16.69 -1.51
N ARG A 44 2.98 17.80 -0.86
CA ARG A 44 2.93 19.13 -1.48
C ARG A 44 4.31 19.58 -2.00
N LEU A 45 5.34 19.46 -1.17
CA LEU A 45 6.72 19.79 -1.54
C LEU A 45 7.26 18.90 -2.68
N THR A 46 6.89 17.62 -2.67
CA THR A 46 7.27 16.68 -3.73
C THR A 46 6.61 17.08 -5.06
N ASP A 47 5.32 17.38 -5.04
CA ASP A 47 4.58 17.82 -6.22
C ASP A 47 5.15 19.13 -6.79
N GLU A 48 5.53 20.09 -5.95
CA GLU A 48 6.20 21.33 -6.36
C GLU A 48 7.53 21.05 -7.07
N ARG A 49 8.37 20.15 -6.51
CA ARG A 49 9.65 19.75 -7.12
C ARG A 49 9.47 19.01 -8.44
N LEU A 50 8.44 18.19 -8.55
CA LEU A 50 8.14 17.45 -9.76
C LEU A 50 7.68 18.39 -10.88
N ARG A 51 6.79 19.34 -10.56
CA ARG A 51 6.33 20.37 -11.52
C ARG A 51 7.45 21.31 -11.98
N GLY A 52 8.50 21.48 -11.18
CA GLY A 52 9.67 22.28 -11.53
C GLY A 52 10.59 21.66 -12.59
N SER A 53 10.38 20.40 -12.99
CA SER A 53 11.23 19.69 -13.95
C SER A 53 10.40 19.15 -15.13
N PRO A 54 10.62 19.61 -16.37
CA PRO A 54 9.81 19.19 -17.53
C PRO A 54 9.95 17.69 -17.82
N VAL A 55 11.14 17.12 -17.61
CA VAL A 55 11.38 15.68 -17.81
C VAL A 55 10.63 14.82 -16.79
N ARG A 56 10.50 15.29 -15.54
CA ARG A 56 9.72 14.61 -14.51
C ARG A 56 8.22 14.77 -14.75
N ALA A 57 7.77 15.95 -15.18
CA ALA A 57 6.38 16.19 -15.56
C ALA A 57 5.94 15.26 -16.70
N GLN A 58 6.78 15.08 -17.72
CA GLN A 58 6.50 14.13 -18.80
C GLN A 58 6.41 12.68 -18.30
N ALA A 59 7.27 12.27 -17.35
CA ALA A 59 7.18 10.94 -16.76
C ALA A 59 5.89 10.76 -15.94
N LEU A 60 5.44 11.78 -15.20
CA LEU A 60 4.18 11.74 -14.47
C LEU A 60 2.98 11.55 -15.41
N GLU A 61 2.90 12.34 -16.49
CA GLU A 61 1.83 12.27 -17.49
C GLU A 61 1.78 10.89 -18.15
N LEU A 62 2.94 10.38 -18.60
CA LEU A 62 3.02 9.05 -19.20
C LEU A 62 2.59 7.92 -18.24
N MET A 63 2.95 8.03 -16.95
CA MET A 63 2.59 7.01 -15.97
C MET A 63 1.10 7.06 -15.61
N ASP A 64 0.50 8.24 -15.57
CA ASP A 64 -0.94 8.41 -15.40
C ASP A 64 -1.72 7.82 -16.59
N ASP A 65 -1.27 8.10 -17.82
CA ASP A 65 -1.83 7.51 -19.05
C ASP A 65 -1.73 5.97 -19.07
N TYR A 66 -0.69 5.42 -18.43
CA TYR A 66 -0.50 3.96 -18.30
C TYR A 66 -1.32 3.36 -17.16
N GLY A 67 -1.98 4.18 -16.34
CA GLY A 67 -2.82 3.73 -15.23
C GLY A 67 -2.04 3.32 -13.98
N PHE A 68 -0.84 3.87 -13.77
CA PHE A 68 -0.09 3.63 -12.54
C PHE A 68 -0.66 4.44 -11.37
N ASP A 69 -0.63 3.85 -10.17
CA ASP A 69 -0.99 4.54 -8.94
C ASP A 69 -0.11 5.77 -8.68
N ALA A 70 -0.71 6.83 -8.12
CA ALA A 70 -0.05 8.11 -7.89
C ALA A 70 1.16 8.03 -6.96
N GLY A 71 1.18 7.08 -6.00
CA GLY A 71 2.33 6.85 -5.14
C GLY A 71 3.52 6.31 -5.91
N LEU A 72 3.31 5.25 -6.69
CA LEU A 72 4.35 4.66 -7.54
C LEU A 72 4.85 5.64 -8.59
N THR A 73 3.95 6.42 -9.18
CA THR A 73 4.26 7.44 -10.18
C THR A 73 5.19 8.52 -9.61
N ARG A 74 4.89 9.05 -8.42
CA ARG A 74 5.78 10.01 -7.72
C ARG A 74 7.15 9.43 -7.40
N ASP A 75 7.17 8.21 -6.88
CA ASP A 75 8.39 7.48 -6.53
C ASP A 75 9.35 7.33 -7.72
N VAL A 76 8.82 6.96 -8.89
CA VAL A 76 9.62 6.77 -10.10
C VAL A 76 10.05 8.13 -10.68
N ALA A 77 9.15 9.11 -10.76
CA ALA A 77 9.47 10.43 -11.29
C ALA A 77 10.55 11.16 -10.46
N MET A 78 10.56 10.98 -9.13
CA MET A 78 11.58 11.57 -8.26
C MET A 78 12.99 11.02 -8.49
N GLN A 79 13.12 9.79 -8.99
CA GLN A 79 14.41 9.16 -9.30
C GLN A 79 14.99 9.63 -10.63
N ILE A 80 14.21 10.30 -11.48
CA ILE A 80 14.68 10.87 -12.74
C ILE A 80 15.50 12.14 -12.46
N PRO A 81 16.77 12.24 -12.90
CA PRO A 81 17.56 13.46 -12.77
C PRO A 81 16.90 14.63 -13.51
N ALA A 82 16.81 15.80 -12.88
CA ALA A 82 16.08 16.95 -13.43
C ALA A 82 16.72 17.55 -14.69
N ASP A 83 18.00 17.29 -14.92
CA ASP A 83 18.83 17.65 -16.07
C ASP A 83 18.76 16.63 -17.21
N THR A 84 17.96 15.57 -17.07
CA THR A 84 17.77 14.59 -18.13
C THR A 84 17.05 15.22 -19.33
N GLU A 85 17.60 14.98 -20.53
CA GLU A 85 16.96 15.36 -21.80
C GLU A 85 15.52 14.83 -21.89
N LEU A 86 14.59 15.69 -22.28
CA LEU A 86 13.15 15.38 -22.30
C LEU A 86 12.84 14.08 -23.06
N HIS A 87 13.42 13.92 -24.26
CA HIS A 87 13.19 12.73 -25.09
C HIS A 87 13.65 11.40 -24.45
N LYS A 88 14.45 11.44 -23.37
CA LYS A 88 14.88 10.25 -22.61
C LYS A 88 13.94 9.89 -21.46
N ALA A 89 12.98 10.75 -21.11
CA ALA A 89 12.08 10.57 -19.96
C ALA A 89 11.46 9.17 -19.94
N ARG A 90 10.79 8.80 -21.05
CA ARG A 90 10.09 7.52 -21.18
C ARG A 90 11.03 6.33 -21.02
N GLY A 91 12.19 6.36 -21.67
CA GLY A 91 13.16 5.26 -21.61
C GLY A 91 13.70 5.06 -20.19
N LEU A 92 14.07 6.15 -19.52
CA LEU A 92 14.58 6.10 -18.15
C LEU A 92 13.50 5.65 -17.16
N MET A 93 12.29 6.20 -17.28
CA MET A 93 11.12 5.80 -16.50
C MET A 93 10.84 4.29 -16.61
N LEU A 94 10.80 3.74 -17.84
CA LEU A 94 10.61 2.30 -18.06
C LEU A 94 11.77 1.47 -17.48
N GLY A 95 13.00 1.96 -17.58
CA GLY A 95 14.16 1.32 -16.96
C GLY A 95 14.07 1.27 -15.43
N LEU A 96 13.59 2.33 -14.79
CA LEU A 96 13.35 2.37 -13.34
C LEU A 96 12.23 1.41 -12.94
N LEU A 97 11.13 1.36 -13.70
CA LEU A 97 10.04 0.42 -13.48
C LEU A 97 10.49 -1.04 -13.61
N SER A 98 11.28 -1.34 -14.65
CA SER A 98 11.81 -2.69 -14.88
C SER A 98 12.62 -3.21 -13.69
N LYS A 99 13.39 -2.35 -13.02
CA LYS A 99 14.16 -2.72 -11.82
C LYS A 99 13.28 -3.01 -10.60
N ARG A 100 12.05 -2.50 -10.56
CA ARG A 100 11.09 -2.73 -9.48
C ARG A 100 10.20 -3.96 -9.71
N LEU A 101 10.15 -4.50 -10.93
CA LEU A 101 9.30 -5.64 -11.23
C LEU A 101 9.94 -6.93 -10.69
N PRO A 102 9.31 -7.61 -9.71
CA PRO A 102 9.82 -8.88 -9.24
C PRO A 102 9.71 -9.93 -10.35
N ILE A 103 10.79 -10.65 -10.59
CA ILE A 103 10.83 -11.74 -11.56
C ILE A 103 10.79 -13.05 -10.78
N ALA A 104 9.76 -13.86 -11.02
CA ALA A 104 9.67 -15.19 -10.44
C ALA A 104 10.81 -16.06 -11.04
N PRO A 105 11.67 -16.68 -10.21
CA PRO A 105 12.84 -17.41 -10.71
C PRO A 105 12.46 -18.73 -11.42
N LEU A 106 11.32 -19.33 -11.05
CA LEU A 106 10.76 -20.50 -11.72
C LEU A 106 9.27 -20.30 -11.98
N ASP A 107 8.83 -20.79 -13.13
CA ASP A 107 7.42 -20.91 -13.45
C ASP A 107 6.80 -22.06 -12.62
N PRO A 108 5.78 -21.77 -11.78
CA PRO A 108 5.09 -22.80 -11.01
C PRO A 108 4.53 -23.94 -11.87
N LEU A 109 4.22 -23.69 -13.14
CA LEU A 109 3.73 -24.71 -14.06
C LEU A 109 4.81 -25.74 -14.43
N GLN A 110 6.09 -25.36 -14.41
CA GLN A 110 7.21 -26.28 -14.70
C GLN A 110 7.57 -27.18 -13.53
N VAL A 111 7.32 -26.75 -12.29
CA VAL A 111 7.61 -27.52 -11.08
C VAL A 111 6.61 -28.66 -10.89
N GLY A 112 5.39 -28.51 -11.43
CA GLY A 112 4.26 -29.39 -11.14
C GLY A 112 3.74 -29.20 -9.71
N GLY A 113 2.58 -29.80 -9.41
CA GLY A 113 1.94 -29.71 -8.10
C GLY A 113 0.46 -29.34 -8.17
N VAL A 114 -0.10 -28.89 -7.05
CA VAL A 114 -1.50 -28.44 -6.95
C VAL A 114 -1.52 -26.91 -6.93
N ILE A 115 -2.26 -26.31 -7.87
CA ILE A 115 -2.41 -24.84 -7.99
C ILE A 115 -3.87 -24.49 -7.73
N ALA A 116 -4.10 -23.52 -6.84
CA ALA A 116 -5.42 -22.95 -6.61
C ALA A 116 -5.50 -21.54 -7.23
N LEU A 117 -6.38 -21.34 -8.21
CA LEU A 117 -6.66 -20.01 -8.77
C LEU A 117 -7.73 -19.33 -7.92
N VAL A 118 -7.40 -18.20 -7.30
CA VAL A 118 -8.26 -17.47 -6.37
C VAL A 118 -8.52 -16.05 -6.89
N GLY A 119 -9.75 -15.56 -6.79
CA GLY A 119 -10.14 -14.22 -7.25
C GLY A 119 -11.66 -14.06 -7.47
N PRO A 120 -12.14 -12.83 -7.74
CA PRO A 120 -13.57 -12.54 -7.91
C PRO A 120 -14.17 -13.21 -9.16
N THR A 121 -15.49 -13.35 -9.22
CA THR A 121 -16.21 -13.84 -10.41
C THR A 121 -15.93 -12.94 -11.62
N GLY A 122 -15.71 -13.53 -12.80
CA GLY A 122 -15.39 -12.78 -14.02
C GLY A 122 -13.89 -12.51 -14.24
N ALA A 123 -13.01 -12.81 -13.28
CA ALA A 123 -11.56 -12.61 -13.41
C ALA A 123 -10.84 -13.64 -14.33
N GLY A 124 -11.57 -14.45 -15.10
CA GLY A 124 -10.96 -15.42 -16.02
C GLY A 124 -10.40 -16.70 -15.40
N LYS A 125 -10.62 -16.99 -14.11
CA LYS A 125 -10.08 -18.18 -13.41
C LYS A 125 -10.38 -19.55 -14.05
N THR A 126 -11.46 -19.65 -14.84
CA THR A 126 -11.83 -20.88 -15.56
C THR A 126 -11.24 -20.92 -16.97
N THR A 127 -10.78 -19.78 -17.48
CA THR A 127 -10.25 -19.60 -18.84
C THR A 127 -8.72 -19.60 -18.87
N THR A 128 -8.06 -19.18 -17.79
CA THR A 128 -6.59 -19.15 -17.61
C THR A 128 -6.05 -20.52 -17.26
#